data_AF-A0A418PY71-F1
#
_entry.id   AF-A0A418PY71-F1
#
_cell.length_a   1.000
_cell.length_b   1.000
_cell.length_c   1.000
_cell.angle_alpha   90.00
_cell.angle_beta   90.00
_cell.angle_gamma   90.00
#
_symmetry.space_group_name_H-M   'P 1'
#
loop_
_entity.id
_entity.type
_entity.pdbx_description
1 polymer ?
#
loop_
_entity_poly.entity_id
_entity_poly.type
_entity_poly.pdbx_seq_one_letter_code
_entity_poly.pdbx_strand_id
1 'polypeptide(L)'
;MYRIRAMLFAAVSVVGATPASAASQGDTQSMVLAAQVLPFCKISQDQHVASVDGSFANLGTVTEVCNARTGYRVEVRLTNVLGGTVRAAHEDASIVDGNAVLVRDSARKLAQNWRVQDLVRRNANAAVTVHFTVSPI
;
A
#
# COMPACT_ATOMS: atom_id res chain seq x y z
N MET A 1 -35.35 14.32 -70.71
CA MET A 1 -35.23 12.94 -70.19
C MET A 1 -34.39 12.97 -68.92
N TYR A 2 -35.01 12.62 -67.78
CA TYR A 2 -34.38 12.57 -66.46
C TYR A 2 -33.32 11.45 -66.38
N ARG A 3 -32.15 11.73 -65.80
CA ARG A 3 -31.22 10.69 -65.32
C ARG A 3 -30.76 11.01 -63.90
N ILE A 4 -31.47 10.41 -62.96
CA ILE A 4 -31.03 10.17 -61.58
C ILE A 4 -30.08 8.97 -61.61
N ARG A 5 -28.93 9.04 -60.93
CA ARG A 5 -28.15 7.90 -60.38
C ARG A 5 -27.07 8.49 -59.47
N ALA A 6 -27.39 8.61 -58.19
CA ALA A 6 -27.08 7.63 -57.13
C ALA A 6 -25.71 7.92 -56.50
N MET A 7 -25.73 8.74 -55.44
CA MET A 7 -24.62 8.92 -54.51
C MET A 7 -24.33 7.57 -53.82
N LEU A 8 -23.10 7.06 -54.00
CA LEU A 8 -22.58 5.99 -53.15
C LEU A 8 -21.95 6.64 -51.92
N PHE A 9 -22.67 6.62 -50.79
CA PHE A 9 -22.07 6.86 -49.48
C PHE A 9 -21.42 5.56 -49.01
N ALA A 10 -20.09 5.48 -49.07
CA ALA A 10 -19.34 4.44 -48.40
C ALA A 10 -19.24 4.80 -46.92
N ALA A 11 -19.97 4.07 -46.07
CA ALA A 11 -19.85 4.15 -44.62
C ALA A 11 -18.49 3.59 -44.21
N VAL A 12 -17.58 4.46 -43.77
CA VAL A 12 -16.35 4.05 -43.08
C VAL A 12 -16.77 3.66 -41.66
N SER A 13 -16.81 2.36 -41.39
CA SER A 13 -16.90 1.83 -40.03
C SER A 13 -15.61 2.20 -39.30
N VAL A 14 -15.69 3.25 -38.47
CA VAL A 14 -14.67 3.54 -37.47
C VAL A 14 -14.72 2.37 -36.49
N VAL A 15 -13.77 1.45 -36.62
CA VAL A 15 -13.50 0.45 -35.58
C VAL A 15 -13.17 1.25 -34.33
N GLY A 16 -14.13 1.34 -33.43
CA GLY A 16 -13.94 1.91 -32.11
C GLY A 16 -12.82 1.12 -31.45
N ALA A 17 -11.62 1.71 -31.42
CA ALA A 17 -10.57 1.26 -30.52
C ALA A 17 -11.13 1.47 -29.11
N THR A 18 -11.66 0.41 -28.52
CA THR A 18 -11.86 0.37 -27.08
C THR A 18 -10.50 0.65 -26.46
N PRO A 19 -10.36 1.67 -25.58
CA PRO A 19 -9.15 1.79 -24.80
C PRO A 19 -9.05 0.50 -23.99
N ALA A 20 -8.07 -0.34 -24.33
CA ALA A 20 -7.68 -1.44 -23.48
C ALA A 20 -7.31 -0.80 -22.14
N SER A 21 -8.07 -1.10 -21.09
CA SER A 21 -7.72 -0.77 -19.72
C SER A 21 -6.29 -1.27 -19.52
N ALA A 22 -5.34 -0.33 -19.35
CA ALA A 22 -4.00 -0.67 -18.96
C ALA A 22 -4.11 -1.40 -17.61
N ALA A 23 -3.98 -2.72 -17.63
CA ALA A 23 -3.79 -3.49 -16.43
C ALA A 23 -2.50 -2.93 -15.81
N SER A 24 -2.64 -2.23 -14.68
CA SER A 24 -1.48 -1.75 -13.95
C SER A 24 -0.67 -2.99 -13.57
N GLN A 25 0.54 -3.10 -14.11
CA GLN A 25 1.51 -4.08 -13.65
C GLN A 25 1.61 -3.93 -12.14
N GLY A 26 1.18 -4.96 -11.41
CA GLY A 26 1.44 -5.06 -9.98
C GLY A 26 2.94 -5.20 -9.81
N ASP A 27 3.61 -4.11 -9.45
CA ASP A 27 5.02 -4.15 -9.11
C ASP A 27 5.16 -4.93 -7.80
N THR A 28 5.62 -6.18 -7.90
CA THR A 28 6.02 -6.96 -6.73
C THR A 28 7.33 -6.40 -6.21
N GLN A 29 7.29 -5.77 -5.03
CA GLN A 29 8.46 -5.14 -4.41
C GLN A 29 8.74 -5.78 -3.06
N SER A 30 9.88 -6.45 -2.96
CA SER A 30 10.25 -7.25 -1.79
C SER A 30 10.91 -6.41 -0.70
N MET A 31 10.35 -6.41 0.51
CA MET A 31 10.90 -5.74 1.70
C MET A 31 10.78 -6.60 2.94
N VAL A 32 11.86 -6.66 3.72
CA VAL A 32 11.90 -7.35 5.01
C VAL A 32 11.69 -6.32 6.12
N LEU A 33 10.64 -6.52 6.92
CA LEU A 33 10.34 -5.68 8.07
C LEU A 33 11.05 -6.22 9.30
N ALA A 34 12.01 -5.46 9.82
CA ALA A 34 12.63 -5.69 11.12
C ALA A 34 12.92 -4.36 11.81
N ALA A 35 12.37 -4.16 13.00
CA ALA A 35 12.78 -3.07 13.89
C ALA A 35 12.87 -3.56 15.33
N GLN A 36 13.86 -3.08 16.07
CA GLN A 36 14.12 -3.55 17.43
C GLN A 36 14.64 -2.41 18.32
N VAL A 37 14.09 -2.34 19.52
CA VAL A 37 14.61 -1.56 20.65
C VAL A 37 14.76 -2.53 21.80
N LEU A 38 15.94 -3.16 21.86
CA LEU A 38 16.27 -4.11 22.92
C LEU A 38 16.40 -3.40 24.27
N PRO A 39 16.05 -4.07 25.39
CA PRO A 39 15.41 -5.39 25.51
C PRO A 39 13.87 -5.36 25.40
N PHE A 40 13.27 -4.22 25.07
CA PHE A 40 11.86 -3.98 25.37
C PHE A 40 10.91 -4.35 24.23
N CYS A 41 11.22 -3.96 22.99
CA CYS A 41 10.27 -4.05 21.89
C CYS A 41 10.94 -4.52 20.59
N LYS A 42 10.24 -5.37 19.84
CA LYS A 42 10.64 -5.94 18.57
C LYS A 42 9.43 -6.00 17.65
N ILE A 43 9.64 -5.65 16.38
CA ILE A 43 8.71 -5.89 15.29
C ILE A 43 9.44 -6.69 14.21
N SER A 44 8.81 -7.76 13.72
CA SER A 44 9.35 -8.61 12.67
C SER A 44 8.25 -9.12 11.76
N GLN A 45 8.58 -9.49 10.55
CA GLN A 45 7.66 -10.05 9.57
C GLN A 45 8.30 -11.27 8.91
N ASP A 46 7.50 -12.31 8.72
CA ASP A 46 7.98 -13.59 8.17
C ASP A 46 7.98 -13.63 6.64
N GLN A 47 7.34 -12.65 5.99
CA GLN A 47 7.20 -12.57 4.53
C GLN A 47 7.69 -11.23 4.01
N HIS A 48 7.92 -11.13 2.71
CA HIS A 48 8.17 -9.85 2.07
C HIS A 48 6.86 -9.07 1.87
N VAL A 49 6.89 -7.73 1.82
CA VAL A 49 5.75 -6.95 1.29
C VAL A 49 5.36 -7.54 -0.07
N ALA A 50 4.19 -8.16 -0.14
CA ALA A 50 3.96 -9.20 -1.13
C ALA A 50 3.41 -8.65 -2.45
N SER A 51 2.76 -7.48 -2.41
CA SER A 51 2.23 -6.83 -3.61
C SER A 51 1.75 -5.42 -3.29
N VAL A 52 2.01 -4.48 -4.22
CA VAL A 52 1.27 -3.24 -4.34
C VAL A 52 0.35 -3.39 -5.56
N ASP A 53 -0.95 -3.37 -5.33
CA ASP A 53 -1.99 -3.42 -6.37
C ASP A 53 -2.78 -2.12 -6.34
N GLY A 54 -2.51 -1.23 -7.30
CA GLY A 54 -3.16 0.09 -7.37
C GLY A 54 -2.96 0.92 -6.10
N SER A 55 -4.05 1.07 -5.32
CA SER A 55 -4.10 1.82 -4.05
C SER A 55 -4.00 0.93 -2.80
N PHE A 56 -3.74 -0.36 -2.98
CA PHE A 56 -3.65 -1.35 -1.91
C PHE A 56 -2.24 -1.93 -1.81
N ALA A 57 -1.72 -2.08 -0.60
CA ALA A 57 -0.48 -2.83 -0.36
C ALA A 57 -0.67 -3.82 0.79
N ASN A 58 -0.38 -5.09 0.53
CA ASN A 58 -0.41 -6.11 1.58
C ASN A 58 0.98 -6.23 2.23
N LEU A 59 1.07 -5.88 3.51
CA LEU A 59 2.28 -6.00 4.31
C LEU A 59 2.31 -7.35 5.05
N GLY A 60 1.35 -8.24 4.84
CA GLY A 60 1.36 -9.60 5.40
C GLY A 60 1.34 -9.63 6.94
N THR A 61 1.68 -10.79 7.50
CA THR A 61 1.68 -10.98 8.95
C THR A 61 2.90 -10.32 9.58
N VAL A 62 2.65 -9.32 10.43
CA VAL A 62 3.65 -8.64 11.25
C VAL A 62 3.49 -9.10 12.69
N THR A 63 4.61 -9.49 13.29
CA THR A 63 4.73 -9.87 14.69
C THR A 63 5.31 -8.70 15.50
N GLU A 64 4.53 -8.22 16.46
CA GLU A 64 4.92 -7.23 17.45
C GLU A 64 5.16 -7.94 18.79
N VAL A 65 6.28 -7.67 19.45
CA VAL A 65 6.57 -8.13 20.80
C VAL A 65 7.10 -6.95 21.58
N CYS A 66 6.36 -6.43 22.56
CA CYS A 66 6.81 -5.32 23.37
C CYS A 66 6.37 -5.47 24.84
N ASN A 67 7.33 -5.30 25.74
CA ASN A 67 7.18 -5.53 27.18
C ASN A 67 7.01 -4.22 27.99
N ALA A 68 6.73 -3.10 27.33
CA ALA A 68 6.54 -1.81 27.98
C ALA A 68 5.14 -1.69 28.61
N ARG A 69 5.06 -1.54 29.95
CA ARG A 69 3.78 -1.43 30.67
C ARG A 69 2.95 -0.20 30.29
N THR A 70 3.62 0.90 29.98
CA THR A 70 3.04 2.18 29.56
C THR A 70 2.56 2.17 28.11
N GLY A 71 2.78 1.06 27.39
CA GLY A 71 2.50 0.96 25.97
C GLY A 71 3.72 1.28 25.10
N TYR A 72 3.49 1.33 23.80
CA TYR A 72 4.53 1.55 22.80
C TYR A 72 3.96 2.19 21.54
N ARG A 73 4.81 2.88 20.80
CA ARG A 73 4.49 3.42 19.49
C ARG A 73 5.23 2.66 18.40
N VAL A 74 4.54 2.46 17.28
CA VAL A 74 5.12 1.97 16.03
C VAL A 74 5.01 3.10 15.01
N GLU A 75 6.15 3.62 14.59
CA GLU A 75 6.27 4.57 13.49
C GLU A 75 6.48 3.77 12.20
N VAL A 76 5.65 4.07 11.21
CA VAL A 76 5.71 3.47 9.87
C VAL A 76 6.09 4.57 8.90
N ARG A 77 7.22 4.40 8.22
CA ARG A 77 7.72 5.32 7.22
C ARG A 77 7.68 4.66 5.85
N LEU A 78 6.85 5.20 4.97
CA LEU A 78 6.67 4.81 3.59
C LEU A 78 7.35 5.83 2.66
N THR A 79 8.29 5.39 1.85
CA THR A 79 8.88 6.18 0.77
C THR A 79 8.02 6.07 -0.49
N ASN A 80 8.08 7.09 -1.35
CA ASN A 80 7.24 7.20 -2.55
C ASN A 80 5.72 7.23 -2.28
N VAL A 81 5.32 7.58 -1.05
CA VAL A 81 3.92 7.70 -0.63
C VAL A 81 3.65 9.12 -0.13
N LEU A 82 2.47 9.64 -0.45
CA LEU A 82 1.92 10.92 0.01
C LEU A 82 0.86 10.73 1.08
N GLY A 83 0.03 9.69 0.95
CA GLY A 83 -1.10 9.44 1.83
C GLY A 83 -1.67 8.03 1.71
N GLY A 84 -2.71 7.78 2.49
CA GLY A 84 -3.38 6.49 2.64
C GLY A 84 -3.59 6.16 4.11
N THR A 85 -3.89 4.91 4.42
CA THR A 85 -4.10 4.43 5.79
C THR A 85 -3.36 3.13 6.01
N VAL A 86 -2.51 3.07 7.04
CA VAL A 86 -1.96 1.81 7.56
C VAL A 86 -3.00 1.21 8.49
N ARG A 87 -3.39 -0.04 8.22
CA ARG A 87 -4.33 -0.81 9.04
C ARG A 87 -3.64 -2.03 9.62
N ALA A 88 -3.61 -2.12 10.94
CA ALA A 88 -3.07 -3.22 11.73
C ALA A 88 -4.21 -3.86 12.53
N ALA A 89 -4.77 -4.95 12.01
CA ALA A 89 -6.04 -5.53 12.48
C ALA A 89 -7.20 -4.51 12.57
N HIS A 90 -7.54 -4.04 13.78
CA HIS A 90 -8.62 -3.09 14.08
C HIS A 90 -8.14 -1.66 14.31
N GLU A 91 -6.83 -1.42 14.21
CA GLU A 91 -6.24 -0.10 14.41
C GLU A 91 -5.83 0.52 13.08
N ASP A 92 -6.17 1.80 12.92
CA ASP A 92 -5.91 2.58 11.73
C ASP A 92 -5.02 3.77 12.05
N ALA A 93 -4.07 4.04 11.16
CA ALA A 93 -3.26 5.23 11.20
C ALA A 93 -3.19 5.86 9.82
N SER A 94 -3.64 7.11 9.71
CA SER A 94 -3.50 7.87 8.47
C SER A 94 -2.03 8.13 8.16
N ILE A 95 -1.69 8.01 6.88
CA ILE A 95 -0.37 8.35 6.36
C ILE A 95 -0.39 9.85 6.01
N VAL A 96 0.54 10.59 6.61
CA VAL A 96 0.79 12.00 6.32
C VAL A 96 2.23 12.13 5.84
N ASP A 97 2.39 12.52 4.57
CA ASP A 97 3.70 12.69 3.94
C ASP A 97 4.59 11.44 4.00
N GLY A 98 3.95 10.26 3.91
CA GLY A 98 4.62 8.97 4.02
C GLY A 98 4.85 8.47 5.44
N ASN A 99 4.34 9.15 6.48
CA ASN A 99 4.51 8.71 7.87
C ASN A 99 3.16 8.34 8.49
N ALA A 100 3.10 7.25 9.24
CA ALA A 100 1.96 6.87 10.07
C ALA A 100 2.45 6.43 11.45
N VAL A 101 1.64 6.67 12.48
CA VAL A 101 1.97 6.30 13.86
C VAL A 101 0.83 5.50 14.46
N LEU A 102 1.17 4.32 14.97
CA LEU A 102 0.28 3.42 15.67
C LEU A 102 0.68 3.42 17.15
N VAL A 103 -0.28 3.65 18.05
CA VAL A 103 -0.05 3.72 19.50
C VAL A 103 -0.76 2.58 20.18
N ARG A 104 -0.03 1.83 20.99
CA ARG A 104 -0.51 0.69 21.76
C ARG A 104 -0.42 1.05 23.23
N ASP A 105 -1.49 0.84 23.97
CA ASP A 105 -1.65 1.28 25.35
C ASP A 105 -1.02 0.35 26.41
N SER A 106 -0.46 -0.79 25.99
CA SER A 106 -0.02 -1.85 26.89
C SER A 106 1.04 -2.75 26.25
N ALA A 107 1.72 -3.53 27.09
CA ALA A 107 2.62 -4.59 26.65
C ALA A 107 1.84 -5.70 25.94
N ARG A 108 2.31 -6.11 24.75
CA ARG A 108 1.60 -7.09 23.91
C ARG A 108 2.57 -7.96 23.12
N LYS A 109 2.09 -9.17 22.81
CA LYS A 109 2.61 -10.03 21.73
C LYS A 109 1.47 -10.24 20.74
N LEU A 110 1.60 -9.67 19.54
CA LEU A 110 0.58 -9.73 18.49
C LEU A 110 1.22 -10.27 17.22
N ALA A 111 0.52 -11.15 16.52
CA ALA A 111 0.84 -11.54 15.15
C ALA A 111 -0.41 -11.27 14.32
N GLN A 112 -0.35 -10.28 13.44
CA GLN A 112 -1.53 -9.79 12.74
C GLN A 112 -1.19 -9.33 11.33
N ASN A 113 -2.18 -9.40 10.43
CA ASN A 113 -2.01 -8.93 9.07
C ASN A 113 -2.06 -7.39 9.03
N TRP A 114 -1.05 -6.80 8.40
CA TRP A 114 -0.95 -5.38 8.14
C TRP A 114 -1.17 -5.08 6.66
N ARG A 115 -1.83 -3.97 6.40
CA ARG A 115 -2.09 -3.50 5.03
C ARG A 115 -2.08 -1.99 4.95
N VAL A 116 -1.85 -1.50 3.74
CA VAL A 116 -2.05 -0.10 3.38
C VAL A 116 -3.23 0.00 2.42
N GLN A 117 -4.14 0.91 2.70
CA GLN A 117 -5.30 1.20 1.87
C GLN A 117 -5.28 2.65 1.43
N ASP A 118 -5.99 2.95 0.33
CA ASP A 118 -6.10 4.28 -0.24
C ASP A 118 -4.72 4.94 -0.49
N LEU A 119 -3.76 4.11 -0.89
CA LEU A 119 -2.37 4.49 -1.09
C LEU A 119 -2.26 5.55 -2.19
N VAL A 120 -1.74 6.71 -1.85
CA VAL A 120 -1.42 7.77 -2.79
C VAL A 120 0.09 7.78 -3.01
N ARG A 121 0.54 7.42 -4.22
CA ARG A 121 1.97 7.36 -4.56
C ARG A 121 2.46 8.70 -5.10
N ARG A 122 3.73 9.05 -4.83
CA ARG A 122 4.39 10.23 -5.46
C ARG A 122 4.69 9.98 -6.93
N ASN A 123 5.21 8.79 -7.23
CA ASN A 123 5.51 8.34 -8.58
C ASN A 123 4.97 6.90 -8.73
N ALA A 124 4.05 6.70 -9.67
CA ALA A 124 3.40 5.41 -9.90
C ALA A 124 4.38 4.30 -10.34
N ASN A 125 5.55 4.66 -10.89
CA ASN A 125 6.54 3.73 -11.42
C ASN A 125 7.73 3.51 -10.48
N ALA A 126 7.74 4.15 -9.31
CA ALA A 126 8.82 4.02 -8.34
C ALA A 126 8.46 3.06 -7.21
N ALA A 127 9.50 2.50 -6.59
CA ALA A 127 9.32 1.58 -5.49
C ALA A 127 8.76 2.26 -4.22
N VAL A 128 7.84 1.60 -3.53
CA VAL A 128 7.33 1.99 -2.21
C VAL A 128 8.13 1.23 -1.16
N THR A 129 8.98 1.93 -0.40
CA THR A 129 9.72 1.35 0.72
C THR A 129 9.08 1.57 2.06
N VAL A 130 8.86 0.51 2.83
CA VAL A 130 8.30 0.59 4.18
C VAL A 130 9.38 0.31 5.21
N HIS A 131 9.56 1.24 6.14
CA HIS A 131 10.46 1.14 7.28
C HIS A 131 9.65 1.28 8.56
N PHE A 132 10.03 0.53 9.59
CA PHE A 132 9.34 0.51 10.88
C PHE A 132 10.31 0.94 11.96
N THR A 133 9.80 1.66 12.94
CA THR A 133 10.49 1.93 14.19
C THR A 133 9.52 1.65 15.33
N VAL A 134 9.96 0.93 16.34
CA VAL A 134 9.16 0.62 17.53
C VAL A 134 9.84 1.22 18.74
N SER A 135 9.11 1.88 19.63
CA SER A 135 9.67 2.43 20.87
C SER A 135 8.65 2.41 22.01
N PRO A 136 9.09 2.16 23.26
CA PRO A 136 8.24 2.37 24.44
C PRO A 136 7.72 3.80 24.54
N ILE A 137 6.56 3.97 25.16
CA ILE A 137 5.98 5.28 25.52
C ILE A 137 6.39 5.66 26.95
#